data_AF-A0A1G8F7C7-F1
#
_entry.id   AF-A0A1G8F7C7-F1
#
_cell.length_a   1.000
_cell.length_b   1.000
_cell.length_c   1.000
_cell.angle_alpha   90.00
_cell.angle_beta   90.00
_cell.angle_gamma   90.00
#
_symmetry.space_group_name_H-M   'P 1'
#
loop_
_entity.id
_entity.type
_entity.pdbx_description
1 polymer ?
#
loop_
_entity_poly.entity_id
_entity_poly.type
_entity_poly.pdbx_seq_one_letter_code
_entity_poly.pdbx_strand_id
1 'polypeptide(L)'
;MEKICKIFIDNKPFEFKVEGEFFWGKPELLYPQKDNVLSKMSWENEGFNIVEAFEELDFLKLQASVKNIIIDALKTNNVAVDNETFDLKDYHKFVTTDALHNQVIAITRNLETSDFDFDIDLLAKRFGDILGYQLTSYVEELKKSHIQIRISRPQSLDINPPHRDGYLSYWEDIINVWLPIAGCNEKSSLPVVAKSHLIPENEILRTESKGAKINGNIYYVPCILETKSGVIKMTRPNPMESEALLFSPFLIHGAAVNENEDITRVSLELRFPKQKN
;
A
#
# COMPACT_ATOMS: atom_id res chain seq x y z
N MET A 1 -19.07 -16.69 5.13
CA MET A 1 -19.92 -16.53 3.91
C MET A 1 -19.03 -16.19 2.70
N GLU A 2 -19.40 -16.51 1.44
CA GLU A 2 -18.67 -16.05 0.24
C GLU A 2 -19.46 -14.93 -0.47
N LYS A 3 -18.79 -13.86 -0.90
CA LYS A 3 -19.34 -12.77 -1.73
C LYS A 3 -18.39 -12.39 -2.86
N ILE A 4 -18.93 -11.76 -3.89
CA ILE A 4 -18.12 -11.15 -4.96
C ILE A 4 -17.87 -9.69 -4.57
N CYS A 5 -16.61 -9.31 -4.41
CA CYS A 5 -16.21 -7.92 -4.35
C CYS A 5 -16.17 -7.38 -5.78
N LYS A 6 -16.97 -6.36 -6.06
CA LYS A 6 -17.00 -5.67 -7.35
C LYS A 6 -16.49 -4.26 -7.14
N ILE A 7 -15.54 -3.84 -7.95
CA ILE A 7 -14.99 -2.49 -7.93
C ILE A 7 -14.81 -1.98 -9.35
N PHE A 8 -14.75 -0.67 -9.51
CA PHE A 8 -14.28 -0.04 -10.74
C PHE A 8 -12.96 0.65 -10.46
N ILE A 9 -11.93 0.39 -11.27
CA ILE A 9 -10.68 1.15 -11.25
C ILE A 9 -10.53 1.82 -12.60
N ASP A 10 -10.47 3.16 -12.61
CA ASP A 10 -10.40 3.97 -13.84
C ASP A 10 -11.53 3.60 -14.85
N ASN A 11 -12.75 3.41 -14.32
CA ASN A 11 -13.95 2.97 -15.04
C ASN A 11 -13.92 1.55 -15.62
N LYS A 12 -12.89 0.75 -15.35
CA LYS A 12 -12.85 -0.67 -15.70
C LYS A 12 -13.34 -1.53 -14.54
N PRO A 13 -14.21 -2.53 -14.77
CA PRO A 13 -14.69 -3.42 -13.71
C PRO A 13 -13.63 -4.45 -13.33
N PHE A 14 -13.49 -4.69 -12.03
CA PHE A 14 -12.74 -5.81 -11.47
C PHE A 14 -13.61 -6.55 -10.48
N GLU A 15 -13.50 -7.87 -10.47
CA GLU A 15 -14.20 -8.70 -9.51
C GLU A 15 -13.33 -9.85 -9.01
N PHE A 16 -13.47 -10.15 -7.73
CA PHE A 16 -12.85 -11.30 -7.10
C PHE A 16 -13.71 -11.79 -5.94
N LYS A 17 -13.54 -13.06 -5.59
CA LYS A 17 -14.26 -13.69 -4.48
C LYS A 17 -13.60 -13.34 -3.16
N VAL A 18 -14.44 -13.03 -2.18
CA VAL A 18 -14.04 -12.78 -0.79
C VAL A 18 -14.85 -13.71 0.10
N GLU A 19 -14.16 -14.51 0.90
CA GLU A 19 -14.73 -15.26 2.01
C GLU A 19 -14.60 -14.42 3.29
N GLY A 20 -15.63 -14.43 4.12
CA GLY A 20 -15.62 -13.78 5.43
C GLY A 20 -17.02 -13.62 6.02
N GLU A 21 -17.08 -13.04 7.21
CA GLU A 21 -18.33 -12.55 7.81
C GLU A 21 -18.45 -11.06 7.50
N PHE A 22 -19.58 -10.66 6.90
CA PHE A 22 -19.79 -9.32 6.38
C PHE A 22 -20.81 -8.56 7.23
N PHE A 23 -20.49 -7.32 7.57
CA PHE A 23 -21.37 -6.45 8.34
C PHE A 23 -21.24 -5.00 7.92
N TRP A 24 -22.30 -4.22 8.19
CA TRP A 24 -22.25 -2.77 8.15
C TRP A 24 -21.73 -2.25 9.48
N GLY A 25 -20.80 -1.31 9.46
CA GLY A 25 -20.19 -0.78 10.67
C GLY A 25 -21.13 0.04 11.56
N LYS A 26 -20.58 0.60 12.64
CA LYS A 26 -21.30 1.45 13.59
C LYS A 26 -21.49 2.87 13.03
N PRO A 27 -22.48 3.65 13.52
CA PRO A 27 -22.68 5.04 13.10
C PRO A 27 -21.60 5.97 13.68
N GLU A 28 -20.37 5.81 13.20
CA GLU A 28 -19.19 6.58 13.63
C GLU A 28 -18.30 6.95 12.43
N LEU A 29 -17.65 8.10 12.51
CA LEU A 29 -16.59 8.51 11.59
C LEU A 29 -15.25 8.25 12.27
N LEU A 30 -14.43 7.39 11.69
CA LEU A 30 -13.12 7.07 12.27
C LEU A 30 -12.08 8.17 12.03
N TYR A 31 -12.21 8.92 10.95
CA TYR A 31 -11.28 10.00 10.61
C TYR A 31 -11.38 11.17 11.60
N PRO A 32 -10.30 11.54 12.32
CA PRO A 32 -10.33 12.65 13.26
C PRO A 32 -10.48 13.99 12.52
N GLN A 33 -11.51 14.77 12.88
CA GLN A 33 -11.77 16.06 12.23
C GLN A 33 -10.82 17.19 12.64
N LYS A 34 -9.96 16.98 13.63
CA LYS A 34 -9.00 17.97 14.13
C LYS A 34 -7.67 17.30 14.40
N ASP A 35 -6.60 18.03 14.12
CA ASP A 35 -5.22 17.62 14.37
C ASP A 35 -4.87 16.22 13.83
N ASN A 36 -5.52 15.80 12.75
CA ASN A 36 -5.08 14.64 11.99
C ASN A 36 -3.84 15.02 11.15
N VAL A 37 -3.15 14.01 10.64
CA VAL A 37 -1.91 14.16 9.85
C VAL A 37 -2.07 15.01 8.58
N LEU A 38 -3.29 15.19 8.07
CA LEU A 38 -3.62 15.99 6.89
C LEU A 38 -4.22 17.37 7.22
N SER A 39 -4.47 17.71 8.48
CA SER A 39 -5.28 18.88 8.86
C SER A 39 -4.67 20.25 8.51
N LYS A 40 -3.40 20.28 8.05
CA LYS A 40 -2.73 21.47 7.53
C LYS A 40 -2.74 21.57 6.01
N MET A 41 -3.23 20.54 5.33
CA MET A 41 -3.13 20.38 3.88
C MET A 41 -4.37 20.90 3.16
N SER A 42 -4.18 21.60 2.04
CA SER A 42 -5.29 22.07 1.19
C SER A 42 -6.08 20.93 0.54
N TRP A 43 -5.48 19.75 0.47
CA TRP A 43 -6.04 18.52 -0.11
C TRP A 43 -6.60 17.56 0.95
N GLU A 44 -6.74 18.00 2.22
CA GLU A 44 -7.33 17.20 3.30
C GLU A 44 -8.63 16.53 2.86
N ASN A 45 -9.54 17.31 2.25
CA ASN A 45 -10.84 16.81 1.80
C ASN A 45 -10.71 15.67 0.78
N GLU A 46 -9.74 15.68 -0.12
CA GLU A 46 -9.52 14.59 -1.07
C GLU A 46 -8.91 13.36 -0.37
N GLY A 47 -8.12 13.60 0.68
CA GLY A 47 -7.53 12.59 1.55
C GLY A 47 -6.24 12.00 1.05
N PHE A 48 -5.74 12.48 -0.09
CA PHE A 48 -4.45 12.14 -0.65
C PHE A 48 -3.93 13.25 -1.55
N ASN A 49 -2.62 13.22 -1.83
CA ASN A 49 -2.01 13.97 -2.91
C ASN A 49 -0.72 13.28 -3.40
N ILE A 50 -0.31 13.61 -4.62
CA ILE A 50 1.03 13.29 -5.12
C ILE A 50 1.97 14.42 -4.71
N VAL A 51 3.16 14.05 -4.23
CA VAL A 51 4.21 14.98 -3.82
C VAL A 51 5.55 14.52 -4.37
N GLU A 52 6.47 15.46 -4.56
CA GLU A 52 7.87 15.14 -4.81
C GLU A 52 8.47 14.48 -3.57
N ALA A 53 9.13 13.32 -3.76
CA ALA A 53 9.80 12.58 -2.69
C ALA A 53 11.32 12.71 -2.76
N PHE A 54 11.88 12.81 -3.98
CA PHE A 54 13.31 12.78 -4.20
C PHE A 54 13.80 13.68 -5.33
N GLU A 55 15.10 13.97 -5.26
CA GLU A 55 15.91 14.20 -6.44
C GLU A 55 16.29 12.85 -7.08
N GLU A 56 16.54 12.84 -8.39
CA GLU A 56 16.78 11.61 -9.18
C GLU A 56 17.85 10.68 -8.59
N LEU A 57 18.95 11.24 -8.06
CA LEU A 57 20.05 10.44 -7.51
C LEU A 57 19.66 9.67 -6.24
N ASP A 58 18.82 10.26 -5.38
CA ASP A 58 18.33 9.59 -4.17
C ASP A 58 17.39 8.44 -4.54
N PHE A 59 16.53 8.66 -5.54
CA PHE A 59 15.65 7.62 -6.04
C PHE A 59 16.44 6.41 -6.57
N LEU A 60 17.50 6.63 -7.35
CA LEU A 60 18.34 5.55 -7.87
C LEU A 60 19.02 4.74 -6.76
N LYS A 61 19.47 5.38 -5.67
CA LYS A 61 20.03 4.68 -4.50
C LYS A 61 18.97 3.82 -3.80
N LEU A 62 17.77 4.36 -3.58
CA LEU A 62 16.67 3.62 -2.98
C LEU A 62 16.26 2.42 -3.86
N GLN A 63 16.16 2.62 -5.17
CA GLN A 63 15.84 1.56 -6.13
C GLN A 63 16.90 0.45 -6.11
N ALA A 64 18.19 0.80 -6.03
CA ALA A 64 19.28 -0.16 -5.89
C ALA A 64 19.19 -0.95 -4.57
N SER A 65 18.90 -0.27 -3.45
CA SER A 65 18.68 -0.94 -2.16
C SER A 65 17.51 -1.92 -2.23
N VAL A 66 16.38 -1.52 -2.84
CA VAL A 66 15.21 -2.41 -3.03
C VAL A 66 15.54 -3.61 -3.92
N LYS A 67 16.30 -3.40 -5.01
CA LYS A 67 16.78 -4.48 -5.87
C LYS A 67 17.60 -5.50 -5.09
N ASN A 68 18.54 -5.04 -4.25
CA ASN A 68 19.37 -5.93 -3.44
C ASN A 68 18.54 -6.75 -2.44
N ILE A 69 17.58 -6.11 -1.74
CA ILE A 69 16.68 -6.81 -0.81
C ILE A 69 15.87 -7.91 -1.53
N ILE A 70 15.34 -7.62 -2.72
CA ILE A 70 14.60 -8.62 -3.51
C ILE A 70 15.51 -9.76 -3.98
N ILE A 71 16.72 -9.45 -4.46
CA ILE A 71 17.71 -10.47 -4.83
C ILE A 71 18.03 -11.38 -3.65
N ASP A 72 18.23 -10.83 -2.45
CA ASP A 72 18.53 -11.60 -1.27
C ASP A 72 17.35 -12.49 -0.87
N ALA A 73 16.12 -11.97 -0.93
CA ALA A 73 14.91 -12.76 -0.72
C ALA A 73 14.76 -13.91 -1.73
N LEU A 74 15.13 -13.69 -3.01
CA LEU A 74 15.17 -14.73 -4.03
C LEU A 74 16.21 -15.82 -3.70
N LYS A 75 17.42 -15.42 -3.32
CA LYS A 75 18.51 -16.34 -2.93
C LYS A 75 18.18 -17.15 -1.68
N THR A 76 17.57 -16.54 -0.67
CA THR A 76 17.07 -17.23 0.54
C THR A 76 16.09 -18.35 0.17
N ASN A 77 15.35 -18.19 -0.93
CA ASN A 77 14.40 -19.18 -1.44
C ASN A 77 14.98 -20.06 -2.57
N ASN A 78 16.31 -20.13 -2.68
CA ASN A 78 17.04 -20.93 -3.67
C ASN A 78 16.71 -20.60 -5.13
N VAL A 79 16.29 -19.37 -5.41
CA VAL A 79 16.09 -18.89 -6.78
C VAL A 79 17.40 -18.27 -7.28
N ALA A 80 17.98 -18.88 -8.31
CA ALA A 80 19.20 -18.39 -8.93
C ALA A 80 18.89 -17.16 -9.80
N VAL A 81 19.56 -16.05 -9.51
CA VAL A 81 19.55 -14.83 -10.30
C VAL A 81 20.96 -14.28 -10.43
N ASP A 82 21.25 -13.66 -11.57
CA ASP A 82 22.48 -12.89 -11.76
C ASP A 82 22.24 -11.47 -11.24
N ASN A 83 23.00 -11.07 -10.23
CA ASN A 83 22.86 -9.77 -9.58
C ASN A 83 22.99 -8.59 -10.56
N GLU A 84 23.88 -8.71 -11.54
CA GLU A 84 24.20 -7.63 -12.46
C GLU A 84 23.07 -7.43 -13.47
N THR A 85 22.51 -8.52 -13.98
CA THR A 85 21.52 -8.51 -15.06
C THR A 85 20.07 -8.57 -14.58
N PHE A 86 19.82 -8.89 -13.31
CA PHE A 86 18.47 -8.93 -12.75
C PHE A 86 17.78 -7.55 -12.79
N ASP A 87 16.59 -7.49 -13.38
CA ASP A 87 15.70 -6.32 -13.36
C ASP A 87 14.48 -6.63 -12.48
N LEU A 88 14.10 -5.68 -11.62
CA LEU A 88 12.89 -5.75 -10.79
C LEU A 88 11.62 -5.99 -11.62
N LYS A 89 11.55 -5.44 -12.84
CA LYS A 89 10.42 -5.60 -13.77
C LYS A 89 10.27 -7.04 -14.24
N ASP A 90 11.35 -7.82 -14.20
CA ASP A 90 11.42 -9.20 -14.66
C ASP A 90 11.23 -10.24 -13.55
N TYR A 91 10.97 -9.81 -12.30
CA TYR A 91 10.75 -10.72 -11.16
C TYR A 91 9.83 -11.90 -11.46
N HIS A 92 8.71 -11.66 -12.15
CA HIS A 92 7.74 -12.70 -12.53
C HIS A 92 8.32 -13.81 -13.43
N LYS A 93 9.42 -13.57 -14.15
CA LYS A 93 10.11 -14.57 -14.98
C LYS A 93 10.86 -15.59 -14.12
N PHE A 94 11.23 -15.21 -12.90
CA PHE A 94 11.93 -16.06 -11.94
C PHE A 94 10.97 -16.67 -10.91
N VAL A 95 9.89 -15.95 -10.56
CA VAL A 95 8.91 -16.37 -9.55
C VAL A 95 7.56 -16.66 -10.19
N THR A 96 7.41 -17.89 -10.67
CA THR A 96 6.30 -18.33 -11.52
C THR A 96 5.15 -19.02 -10.76
N THR A 97 5.29 -19.26 -9.46
CA THR A 97 4.27 -19.92 -8.63
C THR A 97 3.86 -19.06 -7.44
N ASP A 98 2.61 -19.19 -7.01
CA ASP A 98 2.10 -18.47 -5.83
C ASP A 98 2.81 -18.88 -4.54
N ALA A 99 3.20 -20.16 -4.42
CA ALA A 99 3.95 -20.65 -3.27
C ALA A 99 5.30 -19.92 -3.13
N LEU A 100 6.06 -19.83 -4.23
CA LEU A 100 7.34 -19.13 -4.24
C LEU A 100 7.16 -17.62 -4.07
N HIS A 101 6.14 -17.04 -4.69
CA HIS A 101 5.80 -15.63 -4.50
C HIS A 101 5.53 -15.32 -3.03
N ASN A 102 4.72 -16.13 -2.36
CA ASN A 102 4.40 -15.97 -0.94
C ASN A 102 5.63 -16.10 -0.03
N GLN A 103 6.60 -16.95 -0.40
CA GLN A 103 7.87 -17.08 0.34
C GLN A 103 8.72 -15.81 0.24
N VAL A 104 8.81 -15.19 -0.95
CA VAL A 104 9.49 -13.91 -1.13
C VAL A 104 8.75 -12.80 -0.37
N ILE A 105 7.43 -12.72 -0.54
CA ILE A 105 6.58 -11.72 0.14
C ILE A 105 6.66 -11.82 1.67
N ALA A 106 6.85 -13.03 2.22
CA ALA A 106 7.01 -13.21 3.65
C ALA A 106 8.23 -12.45 4.22
N ILE A 107 9.27 -12.26 3.42
CA ILE A 107 10.46 -11.46 3.75
C ILE A 107 10.16 -9.99 3.47
N THR A 108 9.71 -9.66 2.26
CA THR A 108 9.64 -8.27 1.81
C THR A 108 8.55 -7.42 2.45
N ARG A 109 7.61 -8.03 3.20
CA ARG A 109 6.50 -7.33 3.87
C ARG A 109 6.76 -6.93 5.33
N ASN A 110 7.94 -7.23 5.87
CA ASN A 110 8.26 -7.02 7.27
C ASN A 110 9.73 -6.60 7.40
N LEU A 111 10.05 -5.47 6.77
CA LEU A 111 11.39 -4.87 6.78
C LEU A 111 11.45 -3.71 7.77
N GLU A 112 12.66 -3.41 8.21
CA GLU A 112 13.02 -2.30 9.08
C GLU A 112 13.98 -1.35 8.33
N THR A 113 14.15 -0.14 8.84
CA THR A 113 15.05 0.87 8.23
C THR A 113 16.48 0.35 8.05
N SER A 114 16.96 -0.51 8.95
CA SER A 114 18.28 -1.14 8.90
C SER A 114 18.46 -2.14 7.75
N ASP A 115 17.38 -2.62 7.14
CA ASP A 115 17.44 -3.53 6.00
C ASP A 115 17.78 -2.81 4.69
N PHE A 116 17.71 -1.47 4.70
CA PHE A 116 17.95 -0.63 3.54
C PHE A 116 19.34 -0.01 3.57
N ASP A 117 20.03 -0.04 2.43
CA ASP A 117 21.19 0.80 2.14
C ASP A 117 20.70 2.18 1.63
N PHE A 118 19.77 2.77 2.39
CA PHE A 118 19.17 4.07 2.12
C PHE A 118 18.61 4.65 3.42
N ASP A 119 18.77 5.95 3.64
CA ASP A 119 18.24 6.63 4.83
C ASP A 119 16.73 6.86 4.70
N ILE A 120 15.94 5.95 5.25
CA ILE A 120 14.47 6.05 5.28
C ILE A 120 14.00 7.20 6.19
N ASP A 121 14.76 7.59 7.21
CA ASP A 121 14.39 8.69 8.10
C ASP A 121 14.45 10.05 7.38
N LEU A 122 15.28 10.17 6.33
CA LEU A 122 15.26 11.31 5.43
C LEU A 122 13.87 11.51 4.78
N LEU A 123 13.19 10.43 4.41
CA LEU A 123 11.84 10.49 3.85
C LEU A 123 10.81 10.94 4.89
N ALA A 124 10.88 10.39 6.10
CA ALA A 124 10.02 10.82 7.20
C ALA A 124 10.16 12.34 7.43
N LYS A 125 11.40 12.85 7.45
CA LYS A 125 11.66 14.28 7.57
C LYS A 125 11.04 15.08 6.42
N ARG A 126 11.30 14.69 5.16
CA ARG A 126 10.80 15.40 3.96
C ARG A 126 9.27 15.48 3.95
N PHE A 127 8.59 14.36 4.17
CA PHE A 127 7.13 14.35 4.22
C PHE A 127 6.60 15.10 5.45
N GLY A 128 7.33 15.10 6.57
CA GLY A 128 7.02 15.94 7.72
C GLY A 128 7.08 17.43 7.40
N ASP A 129 8.11 17.88 6.68
CA ASP A 129 8.24 19.26 6.22
C ASP A 129 7.06 19.66 5.30
N ILE A 130 6.62 18.76 4.41
CA ILE A 130 5.45 18.96 3.54
C ILE A 130 4.16 19.06 4.35
N LEU A 131 3.95 18.15 5.30
CA LEU A 131 2.72 18.06 6.10
C LEU A 131 2.68 19.08 7.25
N GLY A 132 3.81 19.72 7.57
CA GLY A 132 3.97 20.62 8.70
C GLY A 132 3.95 19.90 10.04
N TYR A 133 4.40 18.64 10.11
CA TYR A 133 4.46 17.81 11.31
C TYR A 133 5.81 17.12 11.45
N GLN A 134 6.23 16.84 12.68
CA GLN A 134 7.35 15.92 12.89
C GLN A 134 6.85 14.49 12.70
N LEU A 135 7.52 13.74 11.84
CA LEU A 135 7.23 12.33 11.59
C LEU A 135 8.43 11.46 11.97
N THR A 136 8.18 10.18 12.17
CA THR A 136 9.23 9.18 12.42
C THR A 136 8.99 7.91 11.62
N SER A 137 10.04 7.13 11.35
CA SER A 137 9.92 5.76 10.83
C SER A 137 9.60 4.73 11.92
N TYR A 138 9.75 5.10 13.19
CA TYR A 138 9.54 4.20 14.32
C TYR A 138 8.07 4.13 14.71
N VAL A 139 7.55 2.92 14.86
CA VAL A 139 6.17 2.65 15.28
C VAL A 139 6.20 2.13 16.71
N GLU A 140 5.75 2.94 17.66
CA GLU A 140 5.83 2.67 19.10
C GLU A 140 5.19 1.33 19.49
N GLU A 141 3.99 1.06 19.00
CA GLU A 141 3.25 -0.16 19.32
C GLU A 141 3.92 -1.42 18.76
N LEU A 142 4.66 -1.31 17.66
CA LEU A 142 5.42 -2.41 17.07
C LEU A 142 6.84 -2.51 17.64
N LYS A 143 7.30 -1.45 18.30
CA LYS A 143 8.67 -1.26 18.81
C LYS A 143 9.76 -1.34 17.74
N LYS A 144 9.41 -1.00 16.50
CA LYS A 144 10.29 -1.03 15.33
C LYS A 144 9.74 -0.19 14.20
N SER A 145 10.53 0.00 13.15
CA SER A 145 10.00 0.48 11.87
C SER A 145 9.26 -0.66 11.15
N HIS A 146 8.36 -0.30 10.23
CA HIS A 146 7.60 -1.27 9.45
C HIS A 146 7.47 -0.84 8.00
N ILE A 147 8.28 -1.46 7.15
CA ILE A 147 8.40 -1.16 5.72
C ILE A 147 7.98 -2.40 4.94
N GLN A 148 7.25 -2.18 3.83
CA GLN A 148 6.86 -3.26 2.93
C GLN A 148 7.26 -2.94 1.50
N ILE A 149 8.03 -3.82 0.87
CA ILE A 149 8.15 -3.86 -0.58
C ILE A 149 7.00 -4.72 -1.11
N ARG A 150 6.09 -4.09 -1.82
CA ARG A 150 5.00 -4.75 -2.55
C ARG A 150 5.49 -5.15 -3.92
N ILE A 151 5.27 -6.41 -4.27
CA ILE A 151 5.59 -6.98 -5.58
C ILE A 151 4.29 -7.53 -6.15
N SER A 152 3.91 -7.07 -7.35
CA SER A 152 2.69 -7.51 -8.04
C SER A 152 3.06 -8.01 -9.43
N ARG A 153 2.93 -9.33 -9.67
CA ARG A 153 3.23 -9.94 -10.96
C ARG A 153 2.16 -9.53 -11.98
N PRO A 154 2.47 -9.50 -13.29
CA PRO A 154 1.47 -9.26 -14.31
C PRO A 154 0.43 -10.38 -14.29
N GLN A 155 -0.84 -10.03 -14.55
CA GLN A 155 -1.95 -10.99 -14.70
C GLN A 155 -2.17 -11.91 -13.48
N SER A 156 -1.75 -11.48 -12.28
CA SER A 156 -1.96 -12.20 -11.03
C SER A 156 -2.91 -11.43 -10.09
N LEU A 157 -3.41 -12.14 -9.07
CA LEU A 157 -4.18 -11.54 -7.98
C LEU A 157 -3.29 -11.21 -6.77
N ASP A 158 -2.07 -10.72 -7.03
CA ASP A 158 -1.11 -10.28 -6.00
C ASP A 158 -1.54 -8.89 -5.47
N ILE A 159 -2.69 -8.84 -4.79
CA ILE A 159 -3.34 -7.63 -4.30
C ILE A 159 -3.70 -7.75 -2.81
N ASN A 160 -3.75 -6.60 -2.13
CA ASN A 160 -4.60 -6.47 -0.95
C ASN A 160 -6.04 -6.14 -1.39
N PRO A 161 -7.07 -6.53 -0.63
CA PRO A 161 -8.43 -6.05 -0.88
C PRO A 161 -8.53 -4.52 -0.74
N PRO A 162 -9.63 -3.89 -1.20
CA PRO A 162 -9.99 -2.54 -0.78
C PRO A 162 -10.11 -2.49 0.75
N HIS A 163 -9.42 -1.56 1.39
CA HIS A 163 -9.38 -1.46 2.84
C HIS A 163 -9.00 -0.05 3.31
N ARG A 164 -9.06 0.17 4.62
CA ARG A 164 -8.45 1.28 5.34
C ARG A 164 -7.40 0.71 6.29
N ASP A 165 -6.24 1.35 6.40
CA ASP A 165 -5.20 0.95 7.34
C ASP A 165 -5.57 1.33 8.78
N GLY A 166 -6.27 2.47 8.96
CA GLY A 166 -6.73 2.97 10.26
C GLY A 166 -7.76 2.09 10.98
N TYR A 167 -8.12 0.92 10.43
CA TYR A 167 -8.81 -0.13 11.17
C TYR A 167 -7.92 -0.78 12.24
N LEU A 168 -6.61 -0.65 12.11
CA LEU A 168 -5.64 -1.06 13.10
C LEU A 168 -5.23 0.19 13.88
N SER A 169 -5.50 0.21 15.19
CA SER A 169 -5.39 1.43 16.01
C SER A 169 -4.01 2.08 15.98
N TYR A 170 -2.94 1.28 15.87
CA TYR A 170 -1.57 1.79 15.76
C TYR A 170 -1.25 2.48 14.42
N TRP A 171 -2.19 2.44 13.47
CA TRP A 171 -2.12 3.17 12.20
C TRP A 171 -3.07 4.38 12.15
N GLU A 172 -3.69 4.81 13.25
CA GLU A 172 -4.66 5.90 13.20
C GLU A 172 -4.04 7.29 13.00
N ASP A 173 -2.83 7.51 13.53
CA ASP A 173 -2.13 8.81 13.50
C ASP A 173 -0.82 8.74 12.70
N ILE A 174 -0.89 8.07 11.54
CA ILE A 174 0.22 7.92 10.59
C ILE A 174 -0.13 8.56 9.26
N ILE A 175 0.87 8.96 8.48
CA ILE A 175 0.71 9.14 7.03
C ILE A 175 1.11 7.85 6.30
N ASN A 176 0.25 7.40 5.38
CA ASN A 176 0.62 6.34 4.46
C ASN A 176 1.36 6.93 3.26
N VAL A 177 2.44 6.27 2.88
CA VAL A 177 3.23 6.60 1.70
C VAL A 177 3.24 5.40 0.76
N TRP A 178 2.79 5.61 -0.47
CA TRP A 178 3.03 4.66 -1.55
C TRP A 178 4.03 5.25 -2.53
N LEU A 179 5.10 4.50 -2.80
CA LEU A 179 6.23 4.98 -3.57
C LEU A 179 6.54 4.03 -4.72
N PRO A 180 6.46 4.47 -5.99
CA PRO A 180 6.79 3.63 -7.13
C PRO A 180 8.29 3.33 -7.16
N ILE A 181 8.68 2.06 -7.37
CA ILE A 181 10.09 1.67 -7.48
C ILE A 181 10.43 1.17 -8.88
N ALA A 182 9.63 0.25 -9.43
CA ALA A 182 9.83 -0.27 -10.77
C ALA A 182 8.52 -0.79 -11.36
N GLY A 183 8.28 -0.57 -12.66
CA GLY A 183 7.11 -1.10 -13.36
C GLY A 183 5.77 -0.52 -12.90
N CYS A 184 5.80 0.60 -12.17
CA CYS A 184 4.63 1.39 -11.82
C CYS A 184 4.22 2.27 -12.99
N ASN A 185 2.95 2.20 -13.39
CA ASN A 185 2.36 3.06 -14.41
C ASN A 185 0.84 3.12 -14.22
N GLU A 186 0.13 3.74 -15.17
CA GLU A 186 -1.32 3.93 -15.12
C GLU A 186 -2.11 2.60 -15.09
N LYS A 187 -1.46 1.48 -15.42
CA LYS A 187 -2.04 0.14 -15.41
C LYS A 187 -1.80 -0.64 -14.11
N SER A 188 -0.92 -0.16 -13.23
CA SER A 188 -0.49 -0.89 -12.04
C SER A 188 -0.36 -0.06 -10.77
N SER A 189 -0.48 1.27 -10.85
CA SER A 189 -0.44 2.17 -9.68
C SER A 189 -1.51 1.82 -8.64
N LEU A 190 -1.24 2.16 -7.38
CA LEU A 190 -2.19 2.01 -6.27
C LEU A 190 -3.45 2.86 -6.55
N PRO A 191 -4.64 2.25 -6.61
CA PRO A 191 -5.87 3.00 -6.73
C PRO A 191 -6.40 3.41 -5.36
N VAL A 192 -7.09 4.55 -5.33
CA VAL A 192 -7.67 5.15 -4.14
C VAL A 192 -9.10 5.62 -4.41
N VAL A 193 -9.88 5.80 -3.35
CA VAL A 193 -11.21 6.42 -3.42
C VAL A 193 -11.14 7.79 -2.75
N ALA A 194 -11.14 8.84 -3.57
CA ALA A 194 -11.13 10.23 -3.07
C ALA A 194 -12.27 10.46 -2.06
N LYS A 195 -12.01 11.28 -1.03
CA LYS A 195 -12.98 11.64 0.03
C LYS A 195 -13.46 10.48 0.89
N SER A 196 -13.02 9.26 0.61
CA SER A 196 -13.58 8.09 1.29
C SER A 196 -13.29 8.08 2.78
N HIS A 197 -12.23 8.72 3.27
CA HIS A 197 -11.96 8.86 4.70
C HIS A 197 -13.08 9.61 5.47
N LEU A 198 -13.94 10.35 4.77
CA LEU A 198 -15.09 11.07 5.34
C LEU A 198 -16.37 10.21 5.40
N ILE A 199 -16.33 8.97 4.90
CA ILE A 199 -17.48 8.06 4.91
C ILE A 199 -17.57 7.37 6.30
N PRO A 200 -18.70 7.48 7.00
CA PRO A 200 -18.89 6.83 8.30
C PRO A 200 -19.05 5.30 8.15
N GLU A 201 -18.70 4.57 9.20
CA GLU A 201 -18.59 3.11 9.16
C GLU A 201 -19.93 2.39 8.92
N ASN A 202 -21.05 2.98 9.33
CA ASN A 202 -22.40 2.46 9.05
C ASN A 202 -22.80 2.57 7.57
N GLU A 203 -21.98 3.21 6.74
CA GLU A 203 -22.13 3.29 5.29
C GLU A 203 -21.16 2.38 4.55
N ILE A 204 -20.39 1.55 5.26
CA ILE A 204 -19.36 0.65 4.70
C ILE A 204 -19.71 -0.80 5.03
N LEU A 205 -19.83 -1.63 4.00
CA LEU A 205 -19.93 -3.08 4.14
C LEU A 205 -18.52 -3.66 4.09
N ARG A 206 -18.12 -4.35 5.16
CA ARG A 206 -16.78 -4.95 5.25
C ARG A 206 -16.76 -6.25 6.03
N THR A 207 -15.61 -6.92 6.00
CA THR A 207 -15.34 -8.07 6.87
C THR A 207 -14.86 -7.66 8.27
N GLU A 208 -14.82 -8.63 9.18
CA GLU A 208 -14.03 -8.54 10.42
C GLU A 208 -12.52 -8.40 10.13
N SER A 209 -11.77 -7.85 11.08
CA SER A 209 -10.30 -7.86 11.05
C SER A 209 -9.79 -9.30 11.10
N LYS A 210 -8.79 -9.64 10.27
CA LYS A 210 -8.34 -11.02 10.03
C LYS A 210 -9.44 -11.96 9.51
N GLY A 211 -10.55 -11.42 9.01
CA GLY A 211 -11.72 -12.19 8.58
C GLY A 211 -11.85 -12.33 7.06
N ALA A 212 -11.16 -11.51 6.28
CA ALA A 212 -11.19 -11.60 4.82
C ALA A 212 -10.25 -12.68 4.32
N LYS A 213 -10.74 -13.55 3.43
CA LYS A 213 -9.94 -14.53 2.73
C LYS A 213 -10.17 -14.45 1.23
N ILE A 214 -9.08 -14.32 0.47
CA ILE A 214 -9.08 -14.19 -0.99
C ILE A 214 -8.05 -15.17 -1.55
N ASN A 215 -8.47 -16.04 -2.46
CA ASN A 215 -7.65 -17.10 -3.03
C ASN A 215 -6.89 -17.93 -1.98
N GLY A 216 -7.56 -18.31 -0.89
CA GLY A 216 -6.93 -19.07 0.20
C GLY A 216 -6.18 -18.23 1.24
N ASN A 217 -5.76 -17.01 0.91
CA ASN A 217 -4.95 -16.15 1.77
C ASN A 217 -5.81 -15.33 2.73
N ILE A 218 -5.46 -15.33 4.02
CA ILE A 218 -6.12 -14.53 5.05
C ILE A 218 -5.47 -13.14 5.12
N TYR A 219 -6.30 -12.10 5.05
CA TYR A 219 -5.88 -10.71 5.14
C TYR A 219 -6.19 -10.14 6.51
N TYR A 220 -5.22 -9.42 7.09
CA TYR A 220 -5.33 -8.83 8.42
C TYR A 220 -6.28 -7.63 8.44
N VAL A 221 -6.22 -6.82 7.38
CA VAL A 221 -7.11 -5.68 7.19
C VAL A 221 -8.49 -6.16 6.75
N PRO A 222 -9.57 -5.55 7.27
CA PRO A 222 -10.92 -5.74 6.75
C PRO A 222 -11.01 -5.49 5.25
N CYS A 223 -11.63 -6.41 4.50
CA CYS A 223 -11.98 -6.17 3.10
C CYS A 223 -13.27 -5.36 3.06
N ILE A 224 -13.23 -4.19 2.42
CA ILE A 224 -14.38 -3.36 2.12
C ILE A 224 -14.97 -3.80 0.78
N LEU A 225 -16.26 -4.10 0.75
CA LEU A 225 -16.95 -4.63 -0.43
C LEU A 225 -17.70 -3.55 -1.19
N GLU A 226 -18.45 -2.73 -0.46
CA GLU A 226 -19.28 -1.68 -1.03
C GLU A 226 -19.59 -0.60 0.00
N THR A 227 -20.14 0.51 -0.49
CA THR A 227 -20.72 1.56 0.35
C THR A 227 -22.23 1.56 0.18
N LYS A 228 -22.98 2.23 1.07
CA LYS A 228 -24.43 2.44 0.85
C LYS A 228 -24.73 3.24 -0.42
N SER A 229 -23.79 4.03 -0.91
CA SER A 229 -23.87 4.73 -2.20
C SER A 229 -23.64 3.81 -3.41
N GLY A 230 -23.32 2.53 -3.17
CA GLY A 230 -23.15 1.49 -4.17
C GLY A 230 -21.71 1.03 -4.33
N VAL A 231 -21.42 0.53 -5.54
CA VAL A 231 -20.14 -0.07 -5.92
C VAL A 231 -18.99 0.95 -5.78
N ILE A 232 -17.86 0.48 -5.25
CA ILE A 232 -16.66 1.31 -5.06
C ILE A 232 -16.06 1.68 -6.42
N LYS A 233 -15.81 2.97 -6.62
CA LYS A 233 -15.12 3.52 -7.78
C LYS A 233 -13.80 4.13 -7.33
N MET A 234 -12.71 3.61 -7.85
CA MET A 234 -11.35 3.97 -7.50
C MET A 234 -10.68 4.61 -8.72
N THR A 235 -9.72 5.50 -8.46
CA THR A 235 -8.88 6.13 -9.47
C THR A 235 -7.42 5.87 -9.15
N ARG A 236 -6.57 5.71 -10.16
CA ARG A 236 -5.12 5.63 -9.99
C ARG A 236 -4.47 7.02 -10.13
N PRO A 237 -3.92 7.61 -9.05
CA PRO A 237 -3.24 8.90 -9.13
C PRO A 237 -1.97 8.83 -10.00
N ASN A 238 -1.32 7.65 -10.06
CA ASN A 238 -0.15 7.36 -10.89
C ASN A 238 1.04 8.32 -10.67
N PRO A 239 1.61 8.40 -9.44
CA PRO A 239 2.82 9.18 -9.23
C PRO A 239 3.99 8.59 -10.04
N MET A 240 4.84 9.48 -10.53
CA MET A 240 6.01 9.15 -11.33
C MET A 240 7.18 8.67 -10.46
N GLU A 241 8.23 8.19 -11.12
CA GLU A 241 9.52 7.97 -10.44
C GLU A 241 9.97 9.30 -9.78
N SER A 242 10.48 9.21 -8.56
CA SER A 242 10.79 10.34 -7.66
C SER A 242 9.59 11.05 -6.98
N GLU A 243 8.36 10.69 -7.31
CA GLU A 243 7.16 11.14 -6.59
C GLU A 243 6.64 10.08 -5.61
N ALA A 244 5.81 10.50 -4.66
CA ALA A 244 5.10 9.61 -3.77
C ALA A 244 3.63 10.01 -3.66
N LEU A 245 2.78 9.00 -3.46
CA LEU A 245 1.39 9.20 -3.07
C LEU A 245 1.31 9.22 -1.55
N LEU A 246 0.98 10.37 -0.97
CA LEU A 246 0.67 10.51 0.45
C LEU A 246 -0.84 10.42 0.64
N PHE A 247 -1.30 9.64 1.62
CA PHE A 247 -2.73 9.48 1.86
C PHE A 247 -3.08 9.18 3.32
N SER A 248 -4.30 9.54 3.70
CA SER A 248 -4.86 9.26 5.02
C SER A 248 -4.94 7.75 5.28
N PRO A 249 -4.67 7.27 6.51
CA PRO A 249 -4.86 5.86 6.86
C PRO A 249 -6.32 5.43 6.79
N PHE A 250 -7.26 6.38 6.78
CA PHE A 250 -8.69 6.16 6.65
C PHE A 250 -9.19 6.24 5.19
N LEU A 251 -8.30 6.49 4.21
CA LEU A 251 -8.68 6.45 2.80
C LEU A 251 -8.83 5.00 2.35
N ILE A 252 -9.93 4.70 1.65
CA ILE A 252 -10.12 3.41 0.97
C ILE A 252 -9.12 3.33 -0.18
N HIS A 253 -8.25 2.32 -0.12
CA HIS A 253 -7.23 2.01 -1.11
C HIS A 253 -7.01 0.49 -1.17
N GLY A 254 -6.13 0.03 -2.04
CA GLY A 254 -5.87 -1.41 -2.24
C GLY A 254 -6.33 -1.85 -3.62
N ALA A 255 -6.59 -3.14 -3.82
CA ALA A 255 -6.97 -3.73 -5.11
C ALA A 255 -6.09 -3.30 -6.28
N ALA A 256 -4.80 -3.11 -6.02
CA ALA A 256 -3.85 -2.61 -7.00
C ALA A 256 -3.48 -3.74 -7.98
N VAL A 257 -4.43 -4.08 -8.87
CA VAL A 257 -4.24 -5.08 -9.93
C VAL A 257 -3.18 -4.57 -10.89
N ASN A 258 -2.24 -5.43 -11.25
CA ASN A 258 -1.24 -5.16 -12.26
C ASN A 258 -1.76 -5.59 -13.64
N GLU A 259 -2.30 -4.63 -14.40
CA GLU A 259 -2.80 -4.85 -15.76
C GLU A 259 -1.69 -4.77 -16.84
N ASN A 260 -0.42 -4.69 -16.45
CA ASN A 260 0.67 -4.83 -17.41
C ASN A 260 0.73 -6.27 -17.95
N GLU A 261 1.16 -6.42 -19.20
CA GLU A 261 1.21 -7.73 -19.86
C GLU A 261 2.40 -8.58 -19.39
N ASP A 262 3.60 -7.99 -19.33
CA ASP A 262 4.89 -8.68 -19.07
C ASP A 262 5.80 -7.86 -18.13
N ILE A 263 5.21 -7.10 -17.20
CA ILE A 263 5.97 -6.22 -16.29
C ILE A 263 5.52 -6.46 -14.86
N THR A 264 6.44 -6.82 -13.97
CA THR A 264 6.20 -6.79 -12.51
C THR A 264 6.20 -5.36 -12.01
N ARG A 265 5.22 -5.02 -11.17
CA ARG A 265 5.23 -3.77 -10.41
C ARG A 265 5.84 -3.98 -9.04
N VAL A 266 6.81 -3.14 -8.69
CA VAL A 266 7.46 -3.06 -7.38
C VAL A 266 7.24 -1.66 -6.81
N SER A 267 6.75 -1.59 -5.58
CA SER A 267 6.52 -0.33 -4.86
C SER A 267 6.85 -0.46 -3.38
N LEU A 268 7.20 0.63 -2.71
CA LEU A 268 7.28 0.68 -1.25
C LEU A 268 5.98 1.17 -0.65
N GLU A 269 5.62 0.58 0.48
CA GLU A 269 4.64 1.13 1.43
C GLU A 269 5.36 1.49 2.73
N LEU A 270 5.31 2.77 3.09
CA LEU A 270 5.84 3.30 4.34
C LEU A 270 4.70 3.87 5.17
N ARG A 271 4.85 3.79 6.49
CA ARG A 271 3.92 4.34 7.47
C ARG A 271 4.72 5.18 8.42
N PHE A 272 4.45 6.48 8.44
CA PHE A 272 5.19 7.42 9.28
C PHE A 272 4.27 8.02 10.35
N PRO A 273 4.40 7.60 11.61
CA PRO A 273 3.65 8.20 12.70
C PRO A 273 3.95 9.67 12.91
N LYS A 274 2.90 10.42 13.24
CA LYS A 274 3.02 11.78 13.75
C LYS A 274 3.64 11.71 15.16
N GLN A 275 4.71 12.46 15.39
CA GLN A 275 5.27 12.58 16.73
C GLN A 275 4.36 13.45 17.59
N LYS A 276 4.11 12.99 18.82
CA LYS A 276 3.37 13.77 19.82
C LYS A 276 4.34 14.80 20.41
N ASN A 277 3.94 16.08 20.38
CA ASN A 277 4.64 17.16 21.06
C ASN A 277 4.57 17.01 22.58
#